data_AF-A0A522CVW2-F1
#
_entry.id   AF-A0A522CVW2-F1
#
_cell.length_a   1.000
_cell.length_b   1.000
_cell.length_c   1.000
_cell.angle_alpha   90.00
_cell.angle_beta   90.00
_cell.angle_gamma   90.00
#
_symmetry.space_group_name_H-M   'P 1'
#
loop_
_entity.id
_entity.type
_entity.pdbx_description
1 polymer ?
#
loop_
_entity_poly.entity_id
_entity_poly.type
_entity_poly.pdbx_seq_one_letter_code
_entity_poly.pdbx_strand_id
1 'polypeptide(L)'
;MKRNTYALKPIIKTFSDSIIIYSPISDDDRQLYLQGVFSTITACAAAYTILMHDEIIFRGGIDIGIAFEIGNEEIYGSALVKAYELESKTARYPRIVIGDELVAFLKTIAAGLFRTNIENINKDVATKCLKLLMIDGDGHIAIDVLGSEIFTLFEDSLGSFIHRVVKFIEKQVLTAKENKDTELYFRYIALEGYIESRLEIWQKYIK
;
A
#
# COMPACT_ATOMS: atom_id res chain seq x y z
N MET A 1 9.33 -13.79 -31.29
CA MET A 1 8.65 -13.72 -29.99
C MET A 1 9.47 -12.78 -29.09
N LYS A 2 9.06 -11.51 -28.97
CA LYS A 2 9.80 -10.55 -28.13
C LYS A 2 9.69 -11.03 -26.68
N ARG A 3 10.82 -11.39 -26.06
CA ARG A 3 10.89 -11.63 -24.61
C ARG A 3 10.53 -10.31 -23.94
N ASN A 4 9.29 -10.21 -23.47
CA ASN A 4 8.80 -9.03 -22.80
C ASN A 4 9.43 -8.98 -21.40
N THR A 5 10.47 -8.17 -21.24
CA THR A 5 11.08 -7.80 -19.95
C THR A 5 10.17 -6.92 -19.07
N TYR A 6 8.88 -6.80 -19.41
CA TYR A 6 7.89 -5.93 -18.75
C TYR A 6 7.37 -6.47 -17.39
N ALA A 7 7.89 -7.59 -16.90
CA ALA A 7 7.29 -8.38 -15.82
C ALA A 7 7.76 -8.06 -14.38
N LEU A 8 8.62 -7.05 -14.17
CA LEU A 8 9.05 -6.61 -12.83
C LEU A 8 8.40 -5.30 -12.38
N LYS A 9 7.88 -4.54 -13.34
CA LYS A 9 7.32 -3.20 -13.13
C LYS A 9 5.79 -3.31 -13.08
N PRO A 10 5.13 -2.74 -12.07
CA PRO A 10 3.68 -2.66 -12.09
C PRO A 10 3.20 -1.82 -13.28
N ILE A 11 2.08 -2.22 -13.86
CA ILE A 11 1.41 -1.47 -14.93
C ILE A 11 0.49 -0.47 -14.26
N ILE A 12 0.54 0.78 -14.73
CA ILE A 12 -0.24 1.89 -14.19
C ILE A 12 -1.22 2.35 -15.27
N LYS A 13 -2.49 2.44 -14.90
CA LYS A 13 -3.54 3.05 -15.71
C LYS A 13 -4.28 4.09 -14.89
N THR A 14 -4.77 5.13 -15.55
CA THR A 14 -5.56 6.18 -14.92
C THR A 14 -6.94 6.19 -15.55
N PHE A 15 -7.98 6.17 -14.73
CA PHE A 15 -9.36 6.27 -15.18
C PHE A 15 -10.08 7.26 -14.26
N SER A 16 -10.54 8.39 -14.83
CA SER A 16 -11.12 9.49 -14.04
C SER A 16 -10.12 9.98 -12.96
N ASP A 17 -10.56 10.01 -11.70
CA ASP A 17 -9.86 10.33 -10.47
C ASP A 17 -9.13 9.12 -9.85
N SER A 18 -9.22 7.95 -10.48
CA SER A 18 -8.62 6.71 -9.98
C SER A 18 -7.32 6.37 -10.70
N ILE A 19 -6.34 5.91 -9.92
CA ILE A 19 -5.10 5.31 -10.42
C ILE A 19 -5.16 3.82 -10.12
N ILE A 20 -5.08 3.01 -11.18
CA ILE A 20 -5.11 1.55 -11.11
C ILE A 20 -3.69 1.04 -11.34
N ILE A 21 -3.19 0.26 -10.38
CA ILE A 21 -1.86 -0.34 -10.43
C ILE A 21 -2.03 -1.86 -10.32
N TYR A 22 -1.47 -2.61 -11.26
CA TYR A 22 -1.55 -4.07 -11.22
C TYR A 22 -0.29 -4.75 -11.75
N SER A 23 -0.07 -6.00 -11.32
CA SER A 23 1.04 -6.83 -11.75
C SER A 23 0.54 -8.26 -12.02
N PRO A 24 0.85 -8.87 -13.18
CA PRO A 24 0.47 -10.26 -13.45
C PRO A 24 1.30 -11.24 -12.63
N ILE A 25 0.62 -12.16 -11.94
CA ILE A 25 1.25 -13.17 -11.07
C ILE A 25 1.41 -14.53 -11.77
N SER A 26 0.52 -14.89 -12.70
CA SER A 26 0.37 -16.27 -13.23
C SER A 26 0.76 -16.44 -14.71
N ASP A 27 1.83 -15.81 -15.18
CA ASP A 27 2.34 -16.07 -16.53
C ASP A 27 3.30 -17.28 -16.48
N ASP A 28 3.06 -18.32 -17.28
CA ASP A 28 3.67 -19.66 -17.20
C ASP A 28 5.22 -19.70 -17.17
N ASP A 29 5.89 -18.63 -17.61
CA ASP A 29 7.35 -18.51 -17.63
C ASP A 29 7.94 -17.75 -16.42
N ARG A 30 7.12 -17.26 -15.47
CA ARG A 30 7.56 -16.35 -14.41
C ARG A 30 7.87 -17.06 -13.10
N GLN A 31 9.17 -17.24 -12.86
CA GLN A 31 9.65 -17.85 -11.62
C GLN A 31 9.72 -16.86 -10.44
N LEU A 32 9.78 -15.54 -10.69
CA LEU A 32 9.90 -14.46 -9.68
C LEU A 32 8.64 -13.57 -9.58
N TYR A 33 7.45 -14.17 -9.59
CA TYR A 33 6.19 -13.44 -9.61
C TYR A 33 5.94 -12.56 -8.36
N LEU A 34 6.51 -12.91 -7.21
CA LEU A 34 6.36 -12.10 -5.99
C LEU A 34 7.12 -10.77 -6.05
N GLN A 35 8.07 -10.63 -6.96
CA GLN A 35 8.74 -9.35 -7.17
C GLN A 35 7.76 -8.28 -7.67
N GLY A 36 6.75 -8.67 -8.46
CA GLY A 36 5.67 -7.79 -8.91
C GLY A 36 4.73 -7.36 -7.78
N VAL A 37 4.45 -8.28 -6.85
CA VAL A 37 3.66 -7.97 -5.63
C VAL A 37 4.41 -7.00 -4.74
N PHE A 38 5.69 -7.28 -4.47
CA PHE A 38 6.55 -6.42 -3.66
C PHE A 38 6.71 -5.03 -4.28
N SER A 39 6.96 -4.95 -5.59
CA SER A 39 7.08 -3.66 -6.29
C SER A 39 5.78 -2.87 -6.27
N THR A 40 4.62 -3.54 -6.34
CA THR A 40 3.31 -2.87 -6.20
C THR A 40 3.11 -2.30 -4.80
N ILE A 41 3.31 -3.10 -3.74
CA ILE A 41 3.15 -2.65 -2.35
C ILE A 41 4.10 -1.48 -2.05
N THR A 42 5.38 -1.63 -2.40
CA THR A 42 6.38 -0.58 -2.13
C THR A 42 6.18 0.68 -2.97
N ALA A 43 5.74 0.57 -4.23
CA ALA A 43 5.40 1.74 -5.04
C ALA A 43 4.21 2.51 -4.45
N CYS A 44 3.16 1.80 -4.02
CA CYS A 44 2.02 2.41 -3.35
C CYS A 44 2.42 3.07 -2.03
N ALA A 45 3.25 2.40 -1.22
CA ALA A 45 3.77 2.95 0.03
C ALA A 45 4.59 4.24 -0.22
N ALA A 46 5.53 4.20 -1.17
CA ALA A 46 6.36 5.34 -1.55
C ALA A 46 5.50 6.50 -2.06
N ALA A 47 4.54 6.23 -2.94
CA ALA A 47 3.61 7.23 -3.45
C ALA A 47 2.80 7.87 -2.32
N TYR A 48 2.33 7.07 -1.35
CA TYR A 48 1.63 7.56 -0.19
C TYR A 48 2.51 8.48 0.65
N THR A 49 3.74 8.06 0.98
CA THR A 49 4.67 8.86 1.78
C THR A 49 5.01 10.18 1.09
N ILE A 50 5.29 10.17 -0.21
CA ILE A 50 5.60 11.38 -0.99
C ILE A 50 4.39 12.31 -1.06
N LEU A 51 3.20 11.80 -1.38
CA LEU A 51 2.00 12.63 -1.47
C LEU A 51 1.61 13.20 -0.09
N MET A 52 1.76 12.41 0.97
CA MET A 52 1.51 12.86 2.34
C MET A 52 2.45 14.02 2.73
N HIS A 53 3.70 14.02 2.25
CA HIS A 53 4.63 15.14 2.44
C HIS A 53 4.12 16.43 1.78
N ASP A 54 3.45 16.28 0.65
CA ASP A 54 2.86 17.36 -0.13
C ASP A 54 1.42 17.67 0.28
N GLU A 55 1.00 17.22 1.48
CA GLU A 55 -0.33 17.45 2.06
C GLU A 55 -1.48 16.82 1.23
N ILE A 56 -1.15 15.82 0.41
CA ILE A 56 -2.09 15.04 -0.39
C ILE A 56 -2.21 13.64 0.22
N ILE A 57 -3.43 13.25 0.59
CA ILE A 57 -3.72 11.93 1.15
C ILE A 57 -4.83 11.27 0.34
N PHE A 58 -4.77 9.95 0.21
CA PHE A 58 -5.73 9.18 -0.57
C PHE A 58 -6.09 7.89 0.15
N ARG A 59 -7.08 7.18 -0.39
CA ARG A 59 -7.42 5.83 0.05
C ARG A 59 -7.00 4.86 -1.04
N GLY A 60 -6.61 3.66 -0.65
CA GLY A 60 -6.27 2.60 -1.60
C GLY A 60 -6.77 1.26 -1.11
N GLY A 61 -6.92 0.34 -2.07
CA GLY A 61 -7.18 -1.07 -1.83
C GLY A 61 -6.28 -1.90 -2.74
N ILE A 62 -5.65 -2.93 -2.19
CA ILE A 62 -4.82 -3.87 -2.95
C ILE A 62 -5.29 -5.28 -2.63
N ASP A 63 -5.62 -6.05 -3.67
CA ASP A 63 -5.92 -7.46 -3.52
C ASP A 63 -5.48 -8.25 -4.76
N ILE A 64 -5.54 -9.58 -4.64
CA ILE A 64 -5.29 -10.52 -5.72
C ILE A 64 -6.61 -11.03 -6.30
N GLY A 65 -6.61 -11.33 -7.61
CA GLY A 65 -7.77 -11.93 -8.25
C GLY A 65 -7.54 -12.12 -9.75
N ILE A 66 -8.57 -12.65 -10.41
CA ILE A 66 -8.56 -12.79 -11.87
C ILE A 66 -8.84 -11.41 -12.47
N ALA A 67 -8.02 -11.04 -13.44
CA ALA A 67 -8.23 -9.87 -14.27
C ALA A 67 -7.73 -10.11 -15.69
N PHE A 68 -8.30 -9.38 -16.64
CA PHE A 68 -7.91 -9.40 -18.04
C PHE A 68 -7.92 -7.98 -18.58
N GLU A 69 -7.02 -7.71 -19.52
CA GLU A 69 -6.97 -6.44 -20.21
C GLU A 69 -7.87 -6.48 -21.44
N ILE A 70 -8.74 -5.47 -21.61
CA ILE A 70 -9.47 -5.25 -22.85
C ILE A 70 -8.85 -4.03 -23.53
N GLY A 71 -8.43 -4.22 -24.78
CA GLY A 71 -8.00 -3.13 -25.66
C GLY A 71 -6.91 -2.23 -25.08
N ASN A 72 -5.78 -2.78 -24.58
CA ASN A 72 -4.60 -2.06 -24.05
C ASN A 72 -4.83 -0.97 -22.97
N GLU A 73 -6.05 -0.54 -22.69
CA GLU A 73 -6.38 0.66 -21.94
C GLU A 73 -7.27 0.35 -20.73
N GLU A 74 -7.95 -0.80 -20.73
CA GLU A 74 -8.89 -1.16 -19.67
C GLU A 74 -8.52 -2.48 -19.00
N ILE A 75 -8.78 -2.60 -17.71
CA ILE A 75 -8.63 -3.82 -16.94
C ILE A 75 -9.97 -4.17 -16.31
N TYR A 76 -10.37 -5.44 -16.43
CA TYR A 76 -11.61 -5.95 -15.91
C TYR A 76 -11.38 -7.25 -15.14
N GLY A 77 -12.23 -7.50 -14.14
CA GLY A 77 -12.22 -8.75 -13.40
C GLY A 77 -12.37 -8.54 -11.90
N SER A 78 -12.38 -9.66 -11.18
CA SER A 78 -12.59 -9.66 -9.73
C SER A 78 -11.50 -8.92 -8.98
N ALA A 79 -10.26 -8.91 -9.48
CA ALA A 79 -9.16 -8.19 -8.82
C ALA A 79 -9.46 -6.69 -8.72
N LEU A 80 -9.98 -6.08 -9.79
CA LEU A 80 -10.34 -4.66 -9.79
C LEU A 80 -11.50 -4.38 -8.84
N VAL A 81 -12.53 -5.23 -8.86
CA VAL A 81 -13.70 -5.08 -7.98
C VAL A 81 -13.29 -5.17 -6.51
N LYS A 82 -12.49 -6.16 -6.13
CA LYS A 82 -12.00 -6.31 -4.74
C LYS A 82 -11.18 -5.11 -4.29
N ALA A 83 -10.24 -4.65 -5.12
CA ALA A 83 -9.44 -3.46 -4.82
C ALA A 83 -10.33 -2.21 -4.62
N TYR A 84 -11.34 -2.02 -5.49
CA TYR A 84 -12.30 -0.93 -5.38
C TYR A 84 -13.15 -1.04 -4.11
N GLU A 85 -13.62 -2.22 -3.74
CA GLU A 85 -14.41 -2.40 -2.52
C GLU A 85 -13.57 -2.14 -1.26
N LEU A 86 -12.31 -2.56 -1.23
CA LEU A 86 -11.37 -2.25 -0.15
C LEU A 86 -11.16 -0.74 0.00
N GLU A 87 -10.94 -0.02 -1.10
CA GLU A 87 -10.79 1.46 -1.08
C GLU A 87 -12.07 2.15 -0.60
N SER A 88 -13.21 1.82 -1.21
CA SER A 88 -14.44 2.60 -1.06
C SER A 88 -15.22 2.25 0.20
N LYS A 89 -15.21 0.99 0.62
CA LYS A 89 -16.00 0.48 1.75
C LYS A 89 -15.15 0.26 3.00
N THR A 90 -13.91 -0.22 2.85
CA THR A 90 -13.10 -0.65 4.00
C THR A 90 -12.10 0.39 4.47
N ALA A 91 -11.43 1.12 3.58
CA ALA A 91 -10.38 2.06 3.99
C ALA A 91 -10.91 3.13 4.95
N ARG A 92 -12.09 3.70 4.65
CA ARG A 92 -12.89 4.66 5.45
C ARG A 92 -12.20 5.99 5.81
N TYR A 93 -10.91 5.98 6.10
CA TYR A 93 -10.01 7.11 6.26
C TYR A 93 -8.78 6.90 5.35
N PRO A 94 -7.90 7.91 5.19
CA PRO A 94 -6.75 7.81 4.30
C PRO A 94 -5.73 6.74 4.76
N ARG A 95 -5.79 5.57 4.12
CA ARG A 95 -4.88 4.42 4.25
C ARG A 95 -5.00 3.52 3.02
N ILE A 96 -4.06 2.59 2.84
CA ILE A 96 -4.12 1.55 1.81
C ILE A 96 -4.41 0.19 2.45
N VAL A 97 -5.60 -0.35 2.24
CA VAL A 97 -6.05 -1.63 2.81
C VAL A 97 -5.59 -2.78 1.92
N ILE A 98 -5.17 -3.88 2.55
CA ILE A 98 -4.78 -5.13 1.88
C ILE A 98 -5.87 -6.17 2.07
N GLY A 99 -6.30 -6.80 0.98
CA GLY A 99 -7.28 -7.88 1.01
C GLY A 99 -6.76 -9.16 1.65
N ASP A 100 -7.66 -9.90 2.30
CA ASP A 100 -7.32 -11.15 3.00
C ASP A 100 -6.77 -12.22 2.06
N GLU A 101 -7.19 -12.25 0.79
CA GLU A 101 -6.68 -13.21 -0.18
C GLU A 101 -5.21 -12.96 -0.49
N LEU A 102 -4.80 -11.70 -0.70
CA LEU A 102 -3.39 -11.36 -0.87
C LEU A 102 -2.58 -11.71 0.38
N VAL A 103 -3.10 -11.47 1.58
CA VAL A 103 -2.42 -11.83 2.84
C VAL A 103 -2.28 -13.35 2.97
N ALA A 104 -3.34 -14.12 2.69
CA ALA A 104 -3.31 -15.58 2.73
C ALA A 104 -2.33 -16.15 1.71
N PHE A 105 -2.28 -15.58 0.51
CA PHE A 105 -1.32 -15.92 -0.53
C PHE A 105 0.13 -15.69 -0.06
N LEU A 106 0.44 -14.51 0.49
CA LEU A 106 1.76 -14.19 1.02
C LEU A 106 2.16 -15.11 2.19
N LYS A 107 1.24 -15.39 3.12
CA LYS A 107 1.49 -16.32 4.24
C LYS A 107 1.76 -17.75 3.77
N THR A 108 1.00 -18.22 2.78
CA THR A 108 1.20 -19.55 2.18
C THR A 108 2.60 -19.67 1.59
N ILE A 109 3.04 -18.65 0.85
CA ILE A 109 4.39 -18.64 0.28
C ILE A 109 5.44 -18.45 1.37
N ALA A 110 5.24 -17.61 2.39
CA ALA A 110 6.22 -17.45 3.46
C ALA A 110 6.42 -18.75 4.29
N ALA A 111 5.36 -19.54 4.48
CA ALA A 111 5.38 -20.78 5.26
C ALA A 111 5.80 -22.02 4.47
N GLY A 112 5.89 -21.95 3.14
CA GLY A 112 6.17 -23.10 2.28
C GLY A 112 7.54 -23.74 2.52
N LEU A 113 7.59 -25.07 2.31
CA LEU A 113 8.83 -25.84 2.24
C LEU A 113 9.31 -25.85 0.78
N PHE A 114 10.33 -25.06 0.50
CA PHE A 114 10.84 -24.86 -0.85
C PHE A 114 12.13 -25.62 -1.11
N ARG A 115 12.27 -26.10 -2.34
CA ARG A 115 13.34 -27.02 -2.75
C ARG A 115 14.28 -26.40 -3.77
N THR A 116 13.91 -25.25 -4.32
CA THR A 116 14.70 -24.51 -5.31
C THR A 116 15.10 -23.14 -4.80
N ASN A 117 16.17 -22.58 -5.38
CA ASN A 117 16.64 -21.23 -5.05
C ASN A 117 15.59 -20.15 -5.33
N ILE A 118 14.80 -20.32 -6.40
CA ILE A 118 13.80 -19.34 -6.82
C ILE A 118 12.62 -19.31 -5.86
N GLU A 119 12.15 -20.48 -5.44
CA GLU A 119 11.14 -20.57 -4.42
C GLU A 119 11.59 -19.97 -3.08
N ASN A 120 12.88 -20.13 -2.71
CA ASN A 120 13.45 -19.44 -1.55
C ASN A 120 13.46 -17.91 -1.72
N ILE A 121 13.76 -17.40 -2.91
CA ILE A 121 13.66 -15.96 -3.20
C ILE A 121 12.21 -15.49 -3.03
N ASN A 122 11.23 -16.22 -3.57
CA ASN A 122 9.82 -15.89 -3.40
C ASN A 122 9.43 -15.89 -1.91
N LYS A 123 9.88 -16.86 -1.12
CA LYS A 123 9.68 -16.87 0.33
C LYS A 123 10.23 -15.62 1.03
N ASP A 124 11.45 -15.22 0.70
CA ASP A 124 12.08 -14.04 1.27
C ASP A 124 11.30 -12.77 0.89
N VAL A 125 10.88 -12.67 -0.37
CA VAL A 125 10.06 -11.55 -0.85
C VAL A 125 8.68 -11.53 -0.18
N ALA A 126 8.03 -12.68 -0.01
CA ALA A 126 6.75 -12.79 0.72
C ALA A 126 6.89 -12.32 2.17
N THR A 127 7.96 -12.75 2.83
CA THR A 127 8.27 -12.35 4.21
C THR A 127 8.50 -10.84 4.31
N LYS A 128 9.22 -10.24 3.35
CA LYS A 128 9.38 -8.79 3.28
C LYS A 128 8.05 -8.07 3.06
N CYS A 129 7.20 -8.58 2.15
CA CYS A 129 5.87 -8.00 1.93
C CYS A 129 5.05 -7.99 3.23
N LEU A 130 5.02 -9.10 3.96
CA LEU A 130 4.26 -9.21 5.22
C LEU A 130 4.75 -8.22 6.30
N LYS A 131 6.05 -7.91 6.34
CA LYS A 131 6.61 -6.93 7.28
C LYS A 131 6.24 -5.47 6.94
N LEU A 132 5.85 -5.18 5.70
CA LEU A 132 5.34 -3.87 5.29
C LEU A 132 3.88 -3.63 5.70
N LEU A 133 3.23 -4.64 6.30
CA LEU A 133 1.82 -4.58 6.65
C LEU A 133 1.65 -4.40 8.16
N MET A 134 0.56 -3.73 8.53
CA MET A 134 0.08 -3.65 9.91
C MET A 134 -1.36 -4.12 10.02
N ILE A 135 -1.76 -4.50 11.23
CA ILE A 135 -3.18 -4.60 11.61
C ILE A 135 -3.54 -3.25 12.22
N ASP A 136 -4.54 -2.60 11.64
CA ASP A 136 -5.02 -1.31 12.10
C ASP A 136 -6.02 -1.45 13.27
N GLY A 137 -6.39 -0.34 13.91
CA GLY A 137 -7.26 -0.31 15.09
C GLY A 137 -8.66 -0.92 14.88
N ASP A 138 -9.11 -1.04 13.63
CA ASP A 138 -10.38 -1.67 13.26
C ASP A 138 -10.24 -3.16 12.87
N GLY A 139 -9.04 -3.72 12.96
CA GLY A 139 -8.74 -5.13 12.67
C GLY A 139 -8.45 -5.42 11.19
N HIS A 140 -8.60 -4.46 10.28
CA HIS A 140 -8.22 -4.64 8.88
C HIS A 140 -6.70 -4.50 8.69
N ILE A 141 -6.19 -5.17 7.66
CA ILE A 141 -4.77 -5.13 7.32
C ILE A 141 -4.52 -3.97 6.35
N ALA A 142 -3.50 -3.18 6.60
CA ALA A 142 -3.12 -2.05 5.77
C ALA A 142 -1.60 -1.97 5.60
N ILE A 143 -1.12 -1.17 4.66
CA ILE A 143 0.31 -0.86 4.53
C ILE A 143 0.75 0.04 5.70
N ASP A 144 1.82 -0.33 6.41
CA ASP A 144 2.43 0.49 7.45
C ASP A 144 3.39 1.53 6.82
N VAL A 145 2.82 2.56 6.19
CA VAL A 145 3.55 3.62 5.47
C VAL A 145 4.48 4.45 6.36
N LEU A 146 4.30 4.42 7.67
CA LEU A 146 5.16 5.07 8.67
C LEU A 146 5.90 4.05 9.54
N GLY A 147 5.85 2.77 9.17
CA GLY A 147 6.49 1.68 9.89
C GLY A 147 8.00 1.63 9.68
N SER A 148 8.67 0.84 10.51
CA SER A 148 10.14 0.72 10.52
C SER A 148 10.72 0.24 9.18
N GLU A 149 10.03 -0.66 8.49
CA GLU A 149 10.51 -1.19 7.20
C GLU A 149 10.52 -0.10 6.12
N ILE A 150 9.51 0.77 6.08
CA ILE A 150 9.48 1.92 5.17
C ILE A 150 10.53 2.95 5.59
N PHE A 151 10.65 3.21 6.90
CA PHE A 151 11.66 4.12 7.42
C PHE A 151 13.08 3.74 6.96
N THR A 152 13.46 2.46 7.06
CA THR A 152 14.76 1.96 6.57
C THR A 152 14.95 2.12 5.05
N LEU A 153 13.86 2.16 4.27
CA LEU A 153 13.93 2.40 2.82
C LEU A 153 14.17 3.89 2.46
N PHE A 154 13.89 4.84 3.36
CA PHE A 154 13.90 6.29 3.07
C PHE A 154 14.74 7.16 4.02
N GLU A 155 15.58 6.53 4.87
CA GLU A 155 16.27 7.08 6.07
C GLU A 155 16.92 8.47 5.92
N ASP A 156 17.47 8.83 4.74
CA ASP A 156 18.18 10.10 4.53
C ASP A 156 17.33 11.24 3.93
N SER A 157 16.08 10.96 3.51
CA SER A 157 15.31 11.88 2.65
C SER A 157 14.12 12.59 3.33
N LEU A 158 13.81 12.26 4.59
CA LEU A 158 12.53 12.61 5.22
C LEU A 158 12.66 13.37 6.56
N GLY A 159 13.78 14.05 6.82
CA GLY A 159 14.04 14.62 8.14
C GLY A 159 13.07 15.70 8.64
N SER A 160 12.37 16.41 7.75
CA SER A 160 11.30 17.35 8.12
C SER A 160 9.89 16.83 7.79
N PHE A 161 9.80 15.64 7.21
CA PHE A 161 8.57 15.05 6.69
C PHE A 161 7.54 14.86 7.79
N ILE A 162 7.89 14.14 8.85
CA ILE A 162 6.93 13.77 9.89
C ILE A 162 6.36 15.00 10.59
N HIS A 163 7.18 16.04 10.77
CA HIS A 163 6.78 17.29 11.41
C HIS A 163 5.77 18.07 10.56
N ARG A 164 5.94 18.06 9.24
CA ARG A 164 4.98 18.67 8.31
C ARG A 164 3.67 17.88 8.30
N VAL A 165 3.75 16.56 8.24
CA VAL A 165 2.58 15.67 8.25
C VAL A 165 1.74 15.89 9.51
N VAL A 166 2.35 15.88 10.70
CA VAL A 166 1.64 16.11 11.97
C VAL A 166 0.90 17.45 11.95
N LYS A 167 1.60 18.54 11.60
CA LYS A 167 0.99 19.88 11.51
C LYS A 167 -0.16 19.96 10.51
N PHE A 168 -0.01 19.28 9.37
CA PHE A 168 -1.06 19.20 8.36
C PHE A 168 -2.30 18.49 8.93
N ILE A 169 -2.13 17.34 9.58
CA ILE A 169 -3.25 16.58 10.15
C ILE A 169 -3.93 17.35 11.28
N GLU A 170 -3.17 17.94 12.21
CA GLU A 170 -3.72 18.79 13.29
C GLU A 170 -4.59 19.92 12.71
N LYS A 171 -4.10 20.60 11.66
CA LYS A 171 -4.85 21.65 10.97
C LYS A 171 -6.15 21.11 10.35
N GLN A 172 -6.12 19.92 9.76
CA GLN A 172 -7.31 19.30 9.16
C GLN A 172 -8.36 18.89 10.21
N VAL A 173 -7.92 18.34 11.35
CA VAL A 173 -8.80 18.03 12.50
C VAL A 173 -9.51 19.30 12.98
N LEU A 174 -8.76 20.39 13.19
CA LEU A 174 -9.30 21.68 13.62
C LEU A 174 -10.30 22.23 12.59
N THR A 175 -9.93 22.24 11.31
CA THR A 175 -10.79 22.71 10.21
C THR A 175 -12.10 21.93 10.13
N ALA A 176 -12.05 20.60 10.22
CA ALA A 176 -13.24 19.75 10.21
C ALA A 176 -14.14 20.04 11.42
N LYS A 177 -13.54 20.26 12.60
CA LYS A 177 -14.26 20.62 13.82
C LYS A 177 -14.95 21.98 13.72
N GLU A 178 -14.27 23.00 13.20
CA GLU A 178 -14.82 24.34 12.98
C GLU A 178 -15.99 24.32 11.99
N ASN A 179 -15.86 23.54 10.92
CA ASN A 179 -16.90 23.35 9.90
C ASN A 179 -18.04 22.42 10.35
N LYS A 180 -17.94 21.78 11.53
CA LYS A 180 -18.85 20.75 12.03
C LYS A 180 -19.01 19.56 11.06
N ASP A 181 -17.96 19.27 10.28
CA ASP A 181 -17.92 18.12 9.39
C ASP A 181 -17.56 16.86 10.21
N THR A 182 -18.59 16.15 10.64
CA THR A 182 -18.45 14.98 11.52
C THR A 182 -17.72 13.84 10.82
N GLU A 183 -17.98 13.62 9.54
CA GLU A 183 -17.37 12.52 8.81
C GLU A 183 -15.87 12.79 8.60
N LEU A 184 -15.52 13.99 8.15
CA LEU A 184 -14.13 14.37 7.93
C LEU A 184 -13.34 14.41 9.24
N TYR A 185 -13.95 14.89 10.32
CA TYR A 185 -13.34 14.89 11.65
C TYR A 185 -12.90 13.49 12.08
N PHE A 186 -13.80 12.50 12.02
CA PHE A 186 -13.46 11.13 12.42
C PHE A 186 -12.43 10.47 11.50
N ARG A 187 -12.40 10.80 10.21
CA ARG A 187 -11.35 10.33 9.29
C ARG A 187 -9.97 10.84 9.69
N TYR A 188 -9.86 12.13 10.02
CA TYR A 188 -8.59 12.71 10.44
C TYR A 188 -8.16 12.27 11.84
N ILE A 189 -9.10 12.06 12.77
CA ILE A 189 -8.79 11.47 14.08
C ILE A 189 -8.22 10.05 13.95
N ALA A 190 -8.79 9.22 13.07
CA ALA A 190 -8.25 7.88 12.81
C ALA A 190 -6.82 7.94 12.25
N LEU A 191 -6.58 8.85 11.28
CA LEU A 191 -5.27 9.05 10.69
C LEU A 191 -4.25 9.61 11.70
N GLU A 192 -4.67 10.55 12.54
CA GLU A 192 -3.87 11.12 13.63
C GLU A 192 -3.44 10.03 14.60
N GLY A 193 -4.35 9.19 15.08
CA GLY A 193 -4.03 8.07 15.96
C GLY A 193 -3.04 7.07 15.36
N TYR A 194 -3.16 6.79 14.05
CA TYR A 194 -2.16 5.99 13.34
C TYR A 194 -0.78 6.67 13.35
N ILE A 195 -0.69 7.95 13.00
CA ILE A 195 0.57 8.70 12.97
C ILE A 195 1.20 8.75 14.37
N GLU A 196 0.42 9.11 15.39
CA GLU A 196 0.86 9.20 16.78
C GLU A 196 1.50 7.89 17.26
N SER A 197 0.86 6.76 16.94
CA SER A 197 1.36 5.44 17.32
C SER A 197 2.72 5.08 16.70
N ARG A 198 3.17 5.80 15.66
CA ARG A 198 4.44 5.57 14.97
C ARG A 198 5.49 6.66 15.25
N LEU A 199 5.15 7.74 15.95
CA LEU A 199 6.08 8.86 16.20
C LEU A 199 7.40 8.42 16.84
N GLU A 200 7.39 7.38 17.68
CA GLU A 200 8.60 6.83 18.31
C GLU A 200 9.64 6.37 17.29
N ILE A 201 9.20 5.81 16.16
CA ILE A 201 10.07 5.36 15.06
C ILE A 201 10.80 6.57 14.44
N TRP A 202 10.13 7.73 14.39
CA TRP A 202 10.59 8.93 13.71
C TRP A 202 11.26 9.96 14.65
N GLN A 203 11.38 9.67 15.95
CA GLN A 203 11.91 10.59 16.98
C GLN A 203 13.26 11.23 16.63
N LYS A 204 14.13 10.53 15.88
CA LYS A 204 15.43 11.06 15.45
C LYS A 204 15.32 12.32 14.57
N TYR A 205 14.17 12.55 13.95
CA TYR A 205 13.92 13.64 12.98
C TYR A 205 12.91 14.68 13.50
N ILE A 206 12.51 14.60 14.77
CA ILE A 206 11.59 15.56 15.38
C ILE A 206 12.33 16.81 15.92
N LYS A 207 13.68 16.83 15.87
CA LYS A 207 14.50 17.96 16.35
C LYS A 207 14.74 19.03 15.30
#